data_AF-A0A0E0J279-F1
#
_entry.id   AF-A0A0E0J279-F1
#
_cell.length_a   1.000
_cell.length_b   1.000
_cell.length_c   1.000
_cell.angle_alpha   90.00
_cell.angle_beta   90.00
_cell.angle_gamma   90.00
#
_symmetry.space_group_name_H-M   'P 1'
#
loop_
_entity.id
_entity.type
_entity.pdbx_description
1 polymer ?
#
loop_
_entity_poly.entity_id
_entity_poly.type
_entity_poly.pdbx_seq_one_letter_code
_entity_poly.pdbx_strand_id
1 'polypeptide(L)'
;MATSVNVHGEDKVVVDMTKLVPSLPLETRCPPFPLRQYGGFWLPEGILPALEAIPTRFETRPSDVFRASFPKSGTTWLKALAFATINRDEHPPSDEHHPLRHRGPHDCVKFFEPTVAATGSLDDFAALPSPRLLSTHVLRSDRDIWIRGVGEEEQRRGLRRTEEGTGRTELAGERIVLGG
;
A
#
# COMPACT_ATOMS: atom_id res chain seq x y z
N MET A 1 6.40 41.92 24.23
CA MET A 1 5.39 41.19 23.43
C MET A 1 6.12 40.55 22.26
N ALA A 2 6.62 39.32 22.44
CA ALA A 2 7.27 38.57 21.36
C ALA A 2 6.18 37.80 20.61
N THR A 3 5.91 38.19 19.38
CA THR A 3 5.01 37.46 18.49
C THR A 3 5.77 36.25 17.92
N SER A 4 5.38 35.07 18.38
CA SER A 4 5.85 33.77 17.90
C SER A 4 5.51 33.59 16.42
N VAL A 5 6.52 33.31 15.60
CA VAL A 5 6.35 32.87 14.21
C VAL A 5 6.14 31.37 14.24
N ASN A 6 4.93 30.90 13.91
CA ASN A 6 4.67 29.47 13.73
C ASN A 6 5.19 29.04 12.36
N VAL A 7 6.34 28.35 12.36
CA VAL A 7 6.92 27.66 11.20
C VAL A 7 6.48 26.20 11.26
N HIS A 8 5.34 25.87 10.64
CA HIS A 8 4.99 24.48 10.33
C HIS A 8 4.00 24.40 9.15
N GLY A 9 4.48 24.83 7.99
CA GLY A 9 3.93 24.43 6.70
C GLY A 9 5.00 23.63 5.98
N GLU A 10 4.95 22.31 6.09
CA GLU A 10 5.64 21.46 5.12
C GLU A 10 4.85 21.61 3.81
N ASP A 11 5.33 22.46 2.90
CA ASP A 11 4.80 22.52 1.54
C ASP A 11 4.95 21.12 0.92
N LYS A 12 3.82 20.44 0.67
CA LYS A 12 3.78 19.26 -0.19
C LYS A 12 4.32 19.72 -1.54
N VAL A 13 5.57 19.38 -1.86
CA VAL A 13 6.10 19.55 -3.20
C VAL A 13 5.35 18.56 -4.11
N VAL A 14 4.27 19.04 -4.71
CA VAL A 14 3.53 18.29 -5.72
C VAL A 14 4.38 18.32 -6.99
N VAL A 15 4.89 17.15 -7.38
CA VAL A 15 5.65 16.99 -8.62
C VAL A 15 4.65 17.00 -9.77
N ASP A 16 4.69 18.04 -10.60
CA ASP A 16 3.90 18.12 -11.83
C ASP A 16 4.43 17.10 -12.85
N MET A 17 3.75 15.95 -12.94
CA MET A 17 4.19 14.84 -13.80
C MET A 17 4.09 15.20 -15.28
N THR A 18 3.22 16.14 -15.66
CA THR A 18 3.09 16.56 -17.07
C THR A 18 4.36 17.27 -17.56
N LYS A 19 5.04 18.01 -16.68
CA LYS A 19 6.33 18.66 -16.98
C LYS A 19 7.51 17.73 -16.77
N LEU A 20 7.43 16.81 -15.80
CA LEU A 20 8.53 15.91 -15.49
C LEU A 20 8.70 14.81 -16.54
N VAL A 21 7.62 14.15 -16.95
CA VAL A 21 7.66 12.95 -17.82
C VAL A 21 8.50 13.14 -19.08
N PRO A 22 8.40 14.27 -19.84
CA PRO A 22 9.23 14.48 -21.03
C PRO A 22 10.73 14.53 -20.74
N SER A 23 11.14 14.98 -19.54
CA SER A 23 12.54 15.12 -19.14
C SER A 23 13.18 13.81 -18.64
N LEU A 24 12.36 12.79 -18.33
CA LEU A 24 12.86 11.52 -17.82
C LEU A 24 13.50 10.68 -18.95
N PRO A 25 14.56 9.91 -18.65
CA PRO A 25 15.13 8.95 -19.59
C PRO A 25 14.05 8.03 -20.17
N LEU A 26 14.04 7.85 -21.49
CA LEU A 26 13.06 7.06 -22.22
C LEU A 26 13.71 5.79 -22.78
N GLU A 27 13.04 4.66 -22.57
CA GLU A 27 13.38 3.36 -23.17
C GLU A 27 12.20 2.89 -24.04
N THR A 28 12.49 2.59 -25.31
CA THR A 28 11.48 2.22 -26.32
C THR A 28 11.64 0.79 -26.83
N ARG A 29 12.67 0.05 -26.39
CA ARG A 29 12.94 -1.33 -26.81
C ARG A 29 11.99 -2.37 -26.20
N CYS A 30 11.02 -1.95 -25.38
CA CYS A 30 10.03 -2.81 -24.73
C CYS A 30 8.61 -2.55 -25.27
N PRO A 31 8.31 -2.82 -26.56
CA PRO A 31 6.96 -2.66 -27.08
C PRO A 31 5.96 -3.59 -26.36
N PRO A 32 4.69 -3.17 -26.20
CA PRO A 32 4.09 -1.92 -26.69
C PRO A 32 4.25 -0.72 -25.73
N PHE A 33 5.02 -0.83 -24.65
CA PHE A 33 4.99 0.14 -23.55
C PHE A 33 6.28 0.98 -23.51
N PRO A 34 6.27 2.27 -23.90
CA PRO A 34 7.40 3.15 -23.63
C PRO A 34 7.61 3.25 -22.11
N LEU A 35 8.86 3.10 -21.67
CA LEU A 35 9.23 3.15 -20.26
C LEU A 35 10.00 4.44 -19.96
N ARG A 36 9.66 5.10 -18.85
CA ARG A 36 10.47 6.21 -18.30
C ARG A 36 11.15 5.79 -17.02
N GLN A 37 12.35 6.30 -16.80
CA GLN A 37 13.05 6.10 -15.53
C GLN A 37 12.58 7.13 -14.48
N TYR A 38 11.91 6.66 -13.42
CA TYR A 38 11.42 7.47 -12.31
C TYR A 38 11.72 6.76 -10.98
N GLY A 39 12.24 7.48 -9.98
CA GLY A 39 12.55 6.91 -8.66
C GLY A 39 13.54 5.73 -8.68
N GLY A 40 14.38 5.62 -9.72
CA GLY A 40 15.29 4.48 -9.92
C GLY A 40 14.66 3.26 -10.61
N PHE A 41 13.36 3.31 -10.96
CA PHE A 41 12.64 2.23 -11.65
C PHE A 41 12.27 2.63 -13.08
N TRP A 42 12.14 1.63 -13.96
CA TRP A 42 11.58 1.82 -15.30
C TRP A 42 10.08 1.51 -15.26
N LEU A 43 9.26 2.54 -15.49
CA LEU A 43 7.81 2.47 -15.37
C LEU A 43 7.16 2.79 -16.72
N PRO A 44 6.03 2.14 -17.08
CA PRO A 44 5.26 2.52 -18.26
C PRO A 44 4.89 4.00 -18.22
N GLU A 45 5.15 4.73 -19.31
CA GLU A 45 4.91 6.19 -19.36
C GLU A 45 3.46 6.53 -19.00
N GLY A 46 2.51 5.72 -19.46
CA GLY A 46 1.08 5.93 -19.21
C GLY A 46 0.68 5.88 -17.74
N ILE A 47 1.41 5.21 -16.85
CA ILE A 47 1.05 5.14 -15.43
C ILE A 47 1.59 6.31 -14.59
N LEU A 48 2.53 7.10 -15.14
CA LEU A 48 3.21 8.17 -14.41
C LEU A 48 2.27 9.27 -13.89
N PRO A 49 1.24 9.74 -14.66
CA PRO A 49 0.27 10.70 -14.13
C PRO A 49 -0.50 10.20 -12.90
N ALA A 50 -0.73 8.88 -12.81
CA ALA A 50 -1.42 8.30 -11.66
C ALA A 50 -0.57 8.38 -10.38
N LEU A 51 0.76 8.34 -10.48
CA LEU A 51 1.65 8.43 -9.32
C LEU A 51 1.58 9.78 -8.60
N GLU A 52 1.20 10.85 -9.31
CA GLU A 52 0.91 12.16 -8.72
C GLU A 52 -0.53 12.25 -8.21
N ALA A 53 -1.50 11.78 -9.00
CA ALA A 53 -2.92 11.91 -8.66
C ALA A 53 -3.31 11.10 -7.41
N ILE A 54 -2.72 9.92 -7.25
CA ILE A 54 -3.09 8.98 -6.18
C ILE A 54 -2.82 9.56 -4.78
N PRO A 55 -1.59 9.98 -4.42
CA PRO A 55 -1.30 10.45 -3.05
C PRO A 55 -1.93 11.80 -2.73
N THR A 56 -2.34 12.53 -3.76
CA THR A 56 -2.93 13.87 -3.62
C THR A 56 -4.44 13.84 -3.50
N ARG A 57 -5.12 12.87 -4.12
CA ARG A 57 -6.58 12.84 -4.23
C ARG A 57 -7.23 11.61 -3.60
N PHE A 58 -6.48 10.55 -3.31
CA PHE A 58 -7.04 9.32 -2.72
C PHE A 58 -6.91 9.32 -1.20
N GLU A 59 -8.04 9.30 -0.51
CA GLU A 59 -8.09 9.12 0.93
C GLU A 59 -8.05 7.62 1.29
N THR A 60 -7.00 7.22 2.01
CA THR A 60 -6.88 5.86 2.54
C THR A 60 -7.73 5.68 3.79
N ARG A 61 -8.30 4.49 3.94
CA ARG A 61 -9.02 4.07 5.15
C ARG A 61 -8.12 3.13 5.96
N PRO A 62 -8.23 3.10 7.29
CA PRO A 62 -7.50 2.14 8.12
C PRO A 62 -7.76 0.68 7.76
N SER A 63 -8.93 0.40 7.16
CA SER A 63 -9.34 -0.92 6.69
C SER A 63 -8.82 -1.30 5.30
N ASP A 64 -8.12 -0.40 4.59
CA ASP A 64 -7.67 -0.68 3.23
C ASP A 64 -6.56 -1.71 3.20
N VAL A 65 -6.65 -2.62 2.24
CA VAL A 65 -5.66 -3.67 2.00
C VAL A 65 -5.03 -3.45 0.64
N PHE A 66 -3.75 -3.06 0.64
CA PHE A 66 -2.95 -2.90 -0.57
C PHE A 66 -2.13 -4.16 -0.85
N ARG A 67 -2.43 -4.80 -1.99
CA ARG A 67 -1.63 -5.87 -2.56
C ARG A 67 -0.59 -5.28 -3.50
N ALA A 68 0.67 -5.25 -3.07
CA ALA A 68 1.79 -4.88 -3.91
C ALA A 68 2.48 -6.11 -4.52
N SER A 69 2.77 -6.09 -5.82
CA SER A 69 3.65 -7.08 -6.45
C SER A 69 4.32 -6.51 -7.68
N PHE A 70 5.40 -7.14 -8.14
CA PHE A 70 5.90 -6.87 -9.49
C PHE A 70 4.90 -7.34 -10.56
N PRO A 71 4.90 -6.72 -11.75
CA PRO A 71 4.16 -7.23 -12.89
C PRO A 71 4.52 -8.70 -13.18
N LYS A 72 3.52 -9.48 -13.59
CA LYS A 72 3.67 -10.89 -14.03
C LYS A 72 4.15 -11.88 -12.95
N SER A 73 4.28 -11.48 -11.69
CA SER A 73 4.68 -12.37 -10.58
C SER A 73 3.51 -13.19 -9.99
N GLY A 74 2.58 -13.67 -10.82
CA GLY A 74 1.40 -14.41 -10.34
C GLY A 74 0.25 -13.54 -9.80
N THR A 75 0.03 -12.36 -10.40
CA THR A 75 -1.00 -11.42 -9.95
C THR A 75 -2.41 -11.98 -9.96
N THR A 76 -2.73 -12.83 -10.94
CA THR A 76 -4.05 -13.43 -11.10
C THR A 76 -4.39 -14.32 -9.90
N TRP A 77 -3.48 -15.23 -9.53
CA TRP A 77 -3.70 -16.13 -8.41
C TRP A 77 -3.72 -15.37 -7.08
N LEU A 78 -2.80 -14.42 -6.88
CA LEU A 78 -2.78 -13.63 -5.65
C LEU A 78 -4.01 -12.72 -5.50
N LYS A 79 -4.56 -12.18 -6.60
CA LYS A 79 -5.83 -11.43 -6.57
C LYS A 79 -7.01 -12.33 -6.21
N ALA A 80 -7.08 -13.52 -6.82
CA ALA A 80 -8.14 -14.49 -6.51
C ALA A 80 -8.10 -14.89 -5.03
N LEU A 81 -6.92 -15.24 -4.51
CA LEU A 81 -6.74 -15.65 -3.13
C LEU A 81 -7.09 -14.52 -2.15
N ALA A 82 -6.60 -13.30 -2.39
CA ALA A 82 -6.90 -12.15 -1.54
C ALA A 82 -8.39 -11.81 -1.54
N PHE A 83 -9.03 -11.81 -2.72
CA PHE A 83 -10.46 -11.56 -2.85
C PHE A 83 -11.29 -12.60 -2.09
N ALA A 84 -11.02 -13.89 -2.32
CA ALA A 84 -11.73 -14.98 -1.66
C ALA A 84 -11.55 -14.94 -0.14
N THR A 85 -10.37 -14.52 0.35
CA THR A 85 -10.10 -14.44 1.79
C THR A 85 -10.88 -13.31 2.45
N ILE A 86 -10.90 -12.12 1.84
CA ILE A 86 -11.57 -10.94 2.40
C ILE A 86 -13.09 -11.08 2.34
N ASN A 87 -13.63 -11.64 1.26
CA ASN A 87 -15.07 -11.72 1.04
C ASN A 87 -15.66 -13.08 1.45
N ARG A 88 -14.94 -13.92 2.20
CA ARG A 88 -15.36 -15.31 2.50
C ARG A 88 -16.69 -15.40 3.26
N ASP A 89 -17.02 -14.37 4.03
CA ASP A 89 -18.24 -14.35 4.86
C ASP A 89 -19.47 -14.01 4.00
N GLU A 90 -19.32 -13.15 2.98
CA GLU A 90 -20.36 -12.80 2.01
C GLU A 90 -20.44 -13.80 0.84
N HIS A 91 -19.28 -14.31 0.41
CA HIS A 91 -19.11 -15.26 -0.68
C HIS A 91 -18.32 -16.48 -0.20
N PRO A 92 -18.98 -17.46 0.45
CA PRO A 92 -18.34 -18.70 0.86
C PRO A 92 -17.71 -19.46 -0.32
N PRO A 93 -16.62 -20.21 -0.13
CA PRO A 93 -15.96 -20.93 -1.25
C PRO A 93 -16.86 -21.92 -2.01
N SER A 94 -17.87 -22.47 -1.32
CA SER A 94 -18.86 -23.39 -1.89
C SER A 94 -19.97 -22.69 -2.67
N ASP A 95 -20.10 -21.36 -2.57
CA ASP A 95 -21.16 -20.59 -3.23
C ASP A 95 -21.07 -20.70 -4.75
N GLU A 96 -22.17 -21.10 -5.39
CA GLU A 96 -22.31 -21.18 -6.84
C GLU A 96 -22.26 -19.81 -7.51
N HIS A 97 -22.67 -18.77 -6.79
CA HIS A 97 -22.66 -17.38 -7.24
C HIS A 97 -21.37 -16.64 -6.86
N HIS A 98 -20.36 -17.34 -6.34
CA HIS A 98 -19.09 -16.73 -5.96
C HIS A 98 -18.49 -15.92 -7.14
N PRO A 99 -18.15 -14.63 -6.99
CA PRO A 99 -17.74 -13.76 -8.09
C PRO A 99 -16.60 -14.31 -8.97
N LEU A 100 -15.59 -14.94 -8.36
CA LEU A 100 -14.47 -15.58 -9.08
C LEU A 100 -14.87 -16.78 -9.99
N ARG A 101 -16.09 -17.31 -9.88
CA ARG A 101 -16.59 -18.35 -10.80
C ARG A 101 -17.15 -17.77 -12.09
N HIS A 102 -17.55 -16.49 -12.07
CA HIS A 102 -18.23 -15.82 -13.18
C HIS A 102 -17.41 -14.65 -13.77
N ARG A 103 -16.36 -14.20 -13.06
CA ARG A 103 -15.51 -13.06 -13.45
C ARG A 103 -14.03 -13.38 -13.27
N GLY A 104 -13.17 -12.69 -14.02
CA GLY A 104 -11.73 -12.79 -13.83
C GLY A 104 -11.29 -12.15 -12.51
N PRO A 105 -10.19 -12.62 -11.88
CA PRO A 105 -9.65 -11.99 -10.67
C PRO A 105 -9.27 -10.50 -10.86
N HIS A 106 -8.98 -10.09 -12.09
CA HIS A 106 -8.70 -8.69 -12.42
C HIS A 106 -9.95 -7.80 -12.43
N ASP A 107 -11.13 -8.38 -12.65
CA ASP A 107 -12.41 -7.67 -12.55
C ASP A 107 -12.85 -7.54 -11.09
N CYS A 108 -12.51 -8.54 -10.27
CA CYS A 108 -12.82 -8.56 -8.84
C CYS A 108 -11.88 -7.64 -8.03
N VAL A 109 -10.62 -7.51 -8.48
CA VAL A 109 -9.61 -6.65 -7.84
C VAL A 109 -8.91 -5.80 -8.89
N LYS A 110 -9.36 -4.55 -9.04
CA LYS A 110 -8.80 -3.60 -10.00
C LYS A 110 -7.36 -3.23 -9.66
N PHE A 111 -6.55 -2.96 -10.69
CA PHE A 111 -5.24 -2.36 -10.48
C PHE A 111 -5.38 -0.87 -10.24
N PHE A 112 -4.57 -0.31 -9.37
CA PHE A 112 -4.77 1.05 -8.92
C PHE A 112 -4.25 2.08 -9.94
N GLU A 113 -2.94 2.11 -10.19
CA GLU A 113 -2.31 3.09 -11.08
C GLU A 113 -2.77 3.00 -12.54
N PRO A 114 -2.85 1.80 -13.17
CA PRO A 114 -3.30 1.68 -14.54
C PRO A 114 -4.75 2.12 -14.73
N THR A 115 -5.63 1.85 -13.76
CA THR A 115 -7.04 2.27 -13.84
C THR A 115 -7.15 3.78 -13.68
N VAL A 116 -6.48 4.38 -12.69
CA VAL A 116 -6.48 5.84 -12.50
C VAL A 116 -5.88 6.56 -13.71
N ALA A 117 -4.81 6.02 -14.30
CA ALA A 117 -4.22 6.55 -15.52
C ALA A 117 -5.18 6.50 -16.72
N ALA A 118 -5.95 5.42 -16.85
CA ALA A 118 -6.88 5.23 -17.97
C ALA A 118 -8.16 6.06 -17.83
N THR A 119 -8.70 6.21 -16.61
CA THR A 119 -9.99 6.88 -16.37
C THR A 119 -9.85 8.33 -15.91
N GLY A 120 -8.70 8.70 -15.34
CA GLY A 120 -8.49 9.99 -14.67
C GLY A 120 -9.29 10.15 -13.37
N SER A 121 -10.01 9.12 -12.92
CA SER A 121 -10.90 9.17 -11.75
C SER A 121 -10.49 8.14 -10.68
N LEU A 122 -10.70 8.53 -9.43
CA LEU A 122 -10.54 7.69 -8.23
C LEU A 122 -11.90 7.24 -7.66
N ASP A 123 -13.01 7.70 -8.22
CA ASP A 123 -14.36 7.51 -7.67
C ASP A 123 -14.72 6.04 -7.58
N ASP A 124 -14.33 5.26 -8.59
CA ASP A 124 -14.46 3.80 -8.63
C ASP A 124 -13.85 3.12 -7.40
N PHE A 125 -12.75 3.65 -6.87
CA PHE A 125 -12.07 3.11 -5.69
C PHE A 125 -12.60 3.73 -4.39
N ALA A 126 -13.05 4.97 -4.43
CA ALA A 126 -13.70 5.63 -3.30
C ALA A 126 -15.05 4.98 -2.97
N ALA A 127 -15.80 4.55 -3.99
CA ALA A 127 -17.12 3.94 -3.85
C ALA A 127 -17.09 2.47 -3.34
N LEU A 128 -15.92 1.82 -3.31
CA LEU A 128 -15.83 0.44 -2.82
C LEU A 128 -16.18 0.34 -1.33
N PRO A 129 -16.90 -0.70 -0.91
CA PRO A 129 -17.16 -0.96 0.51
C PRO A 129 -15.87 -1.30 1.25
N SER A 130 -15.83 -1.01 2.55
CA SER A 130 -14.71 -1.40 3.42
C SER A 130 -14.87 -2.85 3.90
N PRO A 131 -13.77 -3.62 4.05
CA PRO A 131 -12.39 -3.27 3.68
C PRO A 131 -12.16 -3.28 2.16
N ARG A 132 -11.47 -2.25 1.64
CA ARG A 132 -11.17 -2.16 0.20
C ARG A 132 -9.92 -2.96 -0.13
N LEU A 133 -10.02 -3.89 -1.08
CA LEU A 133 -8.87 -4.60 -1.63
C LEU A 133 -8.38 -3.92 -2.92
N LEU A 134 -7.16 -3.37 -2.87
CA LEU A 134 -6.55 -2.63 -3.97
C LEU A 134 -5.26 -3.33 -4.41
N SER A 135 -4.96 -3.33 -5.71
CA SER A 135 -3.74 -3.92 -6.24
C SER A 135 -2.84 -2.89 -6.89
N THR A 136 -1.55 -2.87 -6.52
CA THR A 136 -0.55 -1.93 -7.02
C THR A 136 0.69 -2.64 -7.55
N HIS A 137 1.33 -2.01 -8.53
CA HIS A 137 2.68 -2.37 -9.00
C HIS A 137 3.77 -1.41 -8.53
N VAL A 138 3.39 -0.35 -7.82
CA VAL A 138 4.32 0.63 -7.28
C VAL A 138 4.90 0.08 -5.99
N LEU A 139 6.22 -0.02 -5.97
CA LEU A 139 6.94 -0.53 -4.81
C LEU A 139 7.23 0.59 -3.83
N ARG A 140 7.31 0.19 -2.57
CA ARG A 140 7.51 0.97 -1.35
C ARG A 140 8.68 1.97 -1.33
N SER A 141 9.52 2.06 -2.37
CA SER A 141 10.71 2.91 -2.37
C SER A 141 10.43 4.40 -2.58
N ASP A 142 9.26 4.78 -3.09
CA ASP A 142 8.81 6.17 -3.04
C ASP A 142 8.28 6.44 -1.62
N ARG A 143 9.15 6.97 -0.77
CA ARG A 143 9.02 6.95 0.70
C ARG A 143 7.74 7.54 1.30
N ASP A 144 6.86 8.17 0.54
CA ASP A 144 5.73 8.93 1.11
C ASP A 144 4.37 8.72 0.41
N ILE A 145 4.26 7.81 -0.56
CA ILE A 145 3.02 7.64 -1.34
C ILE A 145 1.86 7.11 -0.48
N TRP A 146 2.15 6.28 0.54
CA TRP A 146 1.14 5.47 1.24
C TRP A 146 1.17 5.49 2.77
N ILE A 147 2.23 6.01 3.41
CA ILE A 147 2.47 5.77 4.86
C ILE A 147 1.86 6.83 5.78
N ARG A 148 1.39 7.99 5.29
CA ARG A 148 0.90 9.07 6.19
C ARG A 148 -0.51 8.90 6.77
N GLY A 149 -1.05 7.69 6.87
CA GLY A 149 -2.41 7.48 7.42
C GLY A 149 -2.63 6.23 8.28
N VAL A 150 -1.72 5.25 8.26
CA VAL A 150 -1.92 3.99 8.99
C VAL A 150 -0.64 3.65 9.74
N GLY A 151 -0.58 3.98 11.03
CA GLY A 151 0.24 3.21 11.95
C GLY A 151 1.33 3.92 12.76
N GLU A 152 1.51 5.25 12.77
CA GLU A 152 2.46 5.84 13.74
C GLU A 152 2.03 5.60 15.21
N GLU A 153 0.72 5.56 15.46
CA GLU A 153 0.17 5.34 16.80
C GLU A 153 0.17 3.87 17.21
N GLU A 154 -0.08 2.96 16.26
CA GLU A 154 -0.05 1.51 16.50
C GLU A 154 1.38 0.97 16.62
N GLN A 155 2.33 1.55 15.88
CA GLN A 155 3.75 1.20 15.96
C GLN A 155 4.38 1.73 17.26
N ARG A 156 3.95 2.90 17.76
CA ARG A 156 4.29 3.39 19.11
C ARG A 156 3.66 2.55 20.22
N ARG A 157 2.46 2.00 20.04
CA ARG A 157 1.82 1.09 21.01
C ARG A 157 2.46 -0.30 21.00
N GLY A 158 2.91 -0.79 19.86
CA GLY A 158 3.67 -2.03 19.72
C GLY A 158 5.06 -1.95 20.37
N LEU A 159 5.77 -0.83 20.17
CA LEU A 159 7.11 -0.61 20.75
C LEU A 159 7.06 -0.48 22.28
N ARG A 160 6.02 0.16 22.85
CA ARG A 160 5.84 0.25 24.31
C ARG A 160 5.53 -1.10 24.98
N ARG A 161 4.82 -2.01 24.30
CA ARG A 161 4.58 -3.37 24.85
C ARG A 161 5.84 -4.21 24.95
N THR A 162 6.84 -3.98 24.11
CA THR A 162 8.11 -4.71 24.18
C THR A 162 9.06 -4.18 25.24
N GLU A 163 8.86 -2.94 25.73
CA GLU A 163 9.72 -2.34 26.76
C GLU A 163 9.26 -2.60 28.20
N GLU A 164 8.01 -3.04 28.43
CA GLU A 164 7.51 -3.38 29.78
C GLU A 164 7.79 -4.84 30.23
N GLY A 165 8.47 -5.65 29.41
CA GLY A 165 8.66 -7.09 29.66
C GLY A 165 10.03 -7.55 30.15
N THR A 166 11.03 -6.68 30.29
CA THR A 166 12.41 -7.10 30.68
C THR A 166 12.80 -6.52 32.03
N GLY A 167 12.06 -6.91 33.07
CA GLY A 167 12.45 -6.73 34.46
C GLY A 167 13.40 -7.83 34.91
N ARG A 168 14.69 -7.49 35.05
CA ARG A 168 15.73 -8.29 35.70
C ARG A 168 15.26 -8.76 37.10
N THR A 169 15.45 -10.05 37.40
CA THR A 169 15.64 -10.52 38.78
C THR A 169 16.90 -11.38 38.84
N GLU A 170 17.98 -10.81 39.39
CA GLU A 170 19.13 -11.55 39.90
C GLU A 170 19.03 -11.66 41.43
N LEU A 171 19.12 -12.90 41.91
CA LEU A 171 19.74 -13.40 43.15
C LEU A 171 19.20 -13.02 44.53
N ALA A 172 18.54 -14.00 45.15
CA ALA A 172 18.89 -14.55 46.46
C ALA A 172 18.53 -16.04 46.39
N GLY A 173 19.38 -17.03 46.70
CA GLY A 173 20.30 -17.09 47.81
C GLY A 173 19.68 -17.90 48.95
N GLU A 174 19.37 -19.18 48.76
CA GLU A 174 19.11 -20.08 49.90
C GLU A 174 19.46 -21.54 49.62
N ARG A 175 20.35 -22.06 50.46
CA ARG A 175 20.71 -23.48 50.62
C ARG A 175 19.51 -24.24 51.16
N ILE A 176 19.22 -25.41 50.60
CA ILE A 176 18.68 -26.54 51.37
C ILE A 176 19.47 -27.79 51.01
N VAL A 177 20.07 -28.37 52.05
CA VAL A 177 20.70 -29.70 52.10
C VAL A 177 19.74 -30.63 52.85
N LEU A 178 19.92 -31.95 52.63
CA LEU A 178 19.39 -33.15 53.30
C LEU A 178 18.26 -33.83 52.50
N GLY A 179 18.33 -35.11 52.12
CA GLY A 179 19.23 -36.22 52.49
C GLY A 179 18.40 -37.51 52.61
N GLY A 180 18.97 -38.67 52.25
CA GLY A 180 18.36 -39.99 52.46
C GLY A 180 18.47 -40.90 51.24
#